data_AF-A0A8C7K3F1-F1
#
_entry.id   AF-A0A8C7K3F1-F1
#
_cell.length_a   1.000
_cell.length_b   1.000
_cell.length_c   1.000
_cell.angle_alpha   90.00
_cell.angle_beta   90.00
_cell.angle_gamma   90.00
#
_symmetry.space_group_name_H-M   'P 1'
#
loop_
_entity.id
_entity.type
_entity.pdbx_description
1 polymer ?
#
loop_
_entity_poly.entity_id
_entity_poly.type
_entity_poly.pdbx_seq_one_letter_code
_entity_poly.pdbx_strand_id
1 'polypeptide(L)'
;MLKQTDTPETVRLSHSINDEEIKYVKERKTLIKKWLKGQGIDCELEDVPNIAFLGSGGGERAAVGMLGSLHQLGQDNLLGSLLYMCGVSGTTWCMSSLYSDPDWSLNKRCDEVIKMLKGPTVDLSKTVEWLKSRKALNQEFNLTDFWGAFTASYFMKEVSGVISDHFPTLLSVGVWFEMTPHESGFSGLGAFVSTSFLGSQFEGGTLTEKRKEMDMVLLQGGARTDTHRSTCTQPHTHANIPPHTHTHTHTNTHNFVPSVDIIVFFQNSYRLLIAVCLLLLGWWILQNISPLVQTWEWGTTSNFLFKVQGTIHLVDAALKINSPYPSVLRTSRKVDLIISLDFSEEDPFETVFSAKQYADELKLPFPPVKESVREEKDHPQDCYVFEGRHPEEPTVMHMPLFNLQNCQGVW
;
A
#
# COMPACT_ATOMS: atom_id res chain seq x y z
N MET A 1 -28.88 -11.19 2.73
CA MET A 1 -28.08 -12.38 3.10
C MET A 1 -28.13 -13.38 1.96
N LEU A 2 -26.99 -13.71 1.37
CA LEU A 2 -26.87 -14.79 0.39
C LEU A 2 -27.13 -16.13 1.13
N LYS A 3 -28.06 -16.94 0.62
CA LYS A 3 -28.37 -18.26 1.20
C LYS A 3 -27.31 -19.28 0.80
N GLN A 4 -26.93 -20.13 1.74
CA GLN A 4 -25.86 -21.13 1.69
C GLN A 4 -26.12 -22.32 0.73
N THR A 5 -27.17 -22.29 -0.10
CA THR A 5 -27.61 -23.45 -0.89
C THR A 5 -27.16 -23.45 -2.36
N ASP A 6 -26.37 -22.45 -2.78
CA ASP A 6 -25.68 -22.42 -4.08
C ASP A 6 -24.17 -22.20 -3.83
N THR A 7 -23.50 -23.09 -3.08
CA THR A 7 -22.06 -22.93 -2.80
C THR A 7 -21.23 -23.20 -4.05
N PRO A 8 -20.49 -22.22 -4.59
CA PRO A 8 -19.43 -22.50 -5.53
C PRO A 8 -18.24 -23.14 -4.81
N GLU A 9 -17.49 -24.03 -5.47
CA GLU A 9 -16.34 -24.73 -4.87
C GLU A 9 -15.13 -23.81 -4.56
N THR A 10 -15.13 -22.54 -5.01
CA THR A 10 -13.91 -21.70 -5.01
C THR A 10 -14.03 -20.30 -4.39
N VAL A 11 -15.24 -19.78 -4.14
CA VAL A 11 -15.45 -18.47 -3.47
C VAL A 11 -15.92 -18.69 -2.04
N ARG A 12 -15.15 -18.18 -1.07
CA ARG A 12 -15.48 -18.23 0.35
C ARG A 12 -16.45 -17.10 0.70
N LEU A 13 -17.60 -17.46 1.27
CA LEU A 13 -18.60 -16.52 1.77
C LEU A 13 -18.66 -16.56 3.30
N SER A 14 -17.88 -15.71 3.97
CA SER A 14 -17.94 -15.51 5.41
C SER A 14 -17.24 -14.20 5.82
N HIS A 15 -17.78 -13.54 6.85
CA HIS A 15 -17.15 -12.38 7.49
C HIS A 15 -15.99 -12.76 8.42
N SER A 16 -15.85 -14.04 8.78
CA SER A 16 -14.71 -14.54 9.57
C SER A 16 -13.41 -14.53 8.76
N ILE A 17 -12.28 -14.58 9.47
CA ILE A 17 -10.98 -14.94 8.88
C ILE A 17 -11.01 -16.40 8.40
N ASN A 18 -10.13 -16.74 7.46
CA ASN A 18 -10.04 -18.10 6.91
C ASN A 18 -9.14 -19.01 7.76
N ASP A 19 -9.12 -20.31 7.43
CA ASP A 19 -8.38 -21.31 8.21
C ASP A 19 -6.86 -21.08 8.19
N GLU A 20 -6.31 -20.57 7.09
CA GLU A 20 -4.88 -20.24 6.98
C GLU A 20 -4.50 -19.05 7.86
N GLU A 21 -5.33 -18.00 7.92
CA GLU A 21 -5.14 -16.86 8.82
C GLU A 21 -5.32 -17.28 10.28
N ILE A 22 -6.27 -18.18 10.60
CA ILE A 22 -6.41 -18.74 11.96
C ILE A 22 -5.13 -19.48 12.38
N LYS A 23 -4.59 -20.31 11.48
CA LYS A 23 -3.34 -21.04 11.71
C LYS A 23 -2.17 -20.08 11.90
N TYR A 24 -2.03 -19.09 11.01
CA TYR A 24 -1.01 -18.05 11.11
C TYR A 24 -1.09 -17.30 12.44
N VAL A 25 -2.28 -16.86 12.85
CA VAL A 25 -2.47 -16.14 14.13
C VAL A 25 -2.02 -16.99 15.30
N LYS A 26 -2.38 -18.28 15.34
CA LYS A 26 -1.96 -19.18 16.42
C LYS A 26 -0.44 -19.35 16.48
N GLU A 27 0.18 -19.57 15.33
CA GLU A 27 1.64 -19.72 15.22
C GLU A 27 2.36 -18.42 15.61
N ARG A 28 1.89 -17.28 15.10
CA ARG A 28 2.47 -15.96 15.38
C ARG A 28 2.30 -15.56 16.84
N LYS A 29 1.14 -15.78 17.47
CA LYS A 29 0.93 -15.53 18.90
C LYS A 29 1.87 -16.36 19.79
N THR A 30 2.25 -17.57 19.35
CA THR A 30 3.26 -18.38 20.05
C THR A 30 4.64 -17.72 20.03
N LEU A 31 5.01 -17.11 18.90
CA LEU A 31 6.26 -16.34 18.78
C LEU A 31 6.20 -15.04 19.61
N ILE A 32 5.07 -14.33 19.59
CA ILE A 32 4.87 -13.12 20.40
C ILE A 32 4.93 -13.46 21.89
N LYS A 33 4.30 -14.55 22.36
CA LYS A 33 4.41 -15.02 23.75
C LYS A 33 5.87 -15.25 24.15
N LYS A 34 6.65 -15.92 23.29
CA LYS A 34 8.09 -16.13 23.54
C LYS A 34 8.85 -14.80 23.61
N TRP A 35 8.52 -13.85 22.74
CA TRP A 35 9.11 -12.51 22.75
C TRP A 35 8.75 -11.74 24.03
N LEU A 36 7.48 -11.71 24.43
CA LEU A 36 6.98 -11.10 25.68
C LEU A 36 7.68 -11.66 26.91
N LYS A 37 7.86 -12.98 26.98
CA LYS A 37 8.63 -13.63 28.04
C LYS A 37 10.07 -13.14 28.09
N GLY A 38 10.68 -12.90 26.93
CA GLY A 38 12.01 -12.28 26.82
C GLY A 38 12.05 -10.82 27.31
N GLN A 39 10.92 -10.11 27.28
CA GLN A 39 10.76 -8.77 27.87
C GLN A 39 10.39 -8.80 29.37
N GLY A 40 10.31 -9.99 29.99
CA GLY A 40 9.90 -10.14 31.39
C GLY A 40 8.38 -10.15 31.62
N ILE A 41 7.57 -10.28 30.56
CA ILE A 41 6.10 -10.36 30.62
C ILE A 41 5.67 -11.81 30.40
N ASP A 42 5.16 -12.47 31.44
CA ASP A 42 4.62 -13.82 31.35
C ASP A 42 3.09 -13.78 31.21
N CYS A 43 2.53 -14.52 30.26
CA CYS A 43 1.10 -14.51 29.95
C CYS A 43 0.66 -15.83 29.30
N GLU A 44 -0.63 -16.15 29.36
CA GLU A 44 -1.18 -17.25 28.58
C GLU A 44 -1.34 -16.89 27.10
N LEU A 45 -1.42 -17.91 26.23
CA LEU A 45 -1.49 -17.66 24.78
C LEU A 45 -2.74 -16.84 24.39
N GLU A 46 -3.82 -17.00 25.15
CA GLU A 46 -5.07 -16.26 25.02
C GLU A 46 -4.95 -14.79 25.41
N ASP A 47 -4.05 -14.45 26.33
CA ASP A 47 -3.79 -13.09 26.82
C ASP A 47 -2.76 -12.32 25.97
N VAL A 48 -2.12 -12.98 25.00
CA VAL A 48 -1.20 -12.30 24.08
C VAL A 48 -1.98 -11.25 23.28
N PRO A 49 -1.58 -9.97 23.29
CA PRO A 49 -2.31 -8.92 22.58
C PRO A 49 -2.13 -9.05 21.07
N ASN A 50 -3.21 -8.81 20.35
CA ASN A 50 -3.23 -8.70 18.90
C ASN A 50 -2.88 -7.25 18.51
N ILE A 51 -1.60 -7.01 18.24
CA ILE A 51 -1.08 -5.69 17.86
C ILE A 51 -1.05 -5.55 16.33
N ALA A 52 -1.68 -4.51 15.80
CA ALA A 52 -1.68 -4.17 14.39
C ALA A 52 -0.87 -2.90 14.12
N PHE A 53 -0.02 -2.93 13.09
CA PHE A 53 0.83 -1.83 12.66
C PHE A 53 0.41 -1.32 11.29
N LEU A 54 -0.02 -0.06 11.19
CA LEU A 54 -0.63 0.52 9.99
C LEU A 54 0.24 1.63 9.43
N GLY A 55 0.39 1.67 8.11
CA GLY A 55 0.95 2.81 7.38
C GLY A 55 -0.05 3.42 6.39
N SER A 56 -0.20 4.74 6.46
CA SER A 56 -1.04 5.53 5.54
C SER A 56 -0.48 5.58 4.13
N GLY A 57 -1.25 6.11 3.18
CA GLY A 57 -0.70 6.46 1.86
C GLY A 57 0.14 7.73 1.88
N GLY A 58 0.83 7.98 0.77
CA GLY A 58 1.76 9.12 0.64
C GLY A 58 2.93 8.88 -0.33
N GLY A 59 2.78 7.98 -1.30
CA GLY A 59 3.82 7.66 -2.28
C GLY A 59 5.17 7.30 -1.66
N GLU A 60 6.26 7.84 -2.21
CA GLU A 60 7.63 7.56 -1.74
C GLU A 60 7.83 8.00 -0.28
N ARG A 61 7.20 9.09 0.16
CA ARG A 61 7.28 9.55 1.56
C ARG A 61 6.74 8.50 2.52
N ALA A 62 5.59 7.91 2.21
CA ALA A 62 5.03 6.81 2.99
C ALA A 62 5.88 5.54 2.92
N ALA A 63 6.47 5.24 1.77
CA ALA A 63 7.37 4.09 1.62
C ALA A 63 8.64 4.23 2.49
N VAL A 64 9.30 5.39 2.44
CA VAL A 64 10.50 5.68 3.24
C VAL A 64 10.16 5.81 4.72
N GLY A 65 9.04 6.46 5.06
CA GLY A 65 8.54 6.57 6.43
C GLY A 65 8.30 5.20 7.05
N MET A 66 7.56 4.32 6.36
CA MET A 66 7.32 2.95 6.80
C MET A 66 8.62 2.16 7.00
N LEU A 67 9.55 2.27 6.04
CA LEU A 67 10.85 1.58 6.11
C LEU A 67 11.66 2.03 7.33
N GLY A 68 11.72 3.34 7.58
CA GLY A 68 12.41 3.91 8.73
C GLY A 68 11.79 3.45 10.05
N SER A 69 10.45 3.46 10.15
CA SER A 69 9.74 3.00 11.35
C SER A 69 9.95 1.50 11.60
N LEU A 70 9.88 0.65 10.58
CA LEU A 70 10.15 -0.78 10.72
C LEU A 70 11.61 -1.06 11.09
N HIS A 71 12.55 -0.33 10.49
CA HIS A 71 13.96 -0.43 10.85
C HIS A 71 14.17 -0.06 12.33
N GLN A 72 13.58 1.05 12.80
CA GLN A 72 13.69 1.47 14.21
C GLN A 72 13.05 0.47 15.18
N LEU A 73 11.83 -0.02 14.89
CA LEU A 73 11.22 -1.10 15.66
C LEU A 73 12.10 -2.35 15.70
N GLY A 74 12.84 -2.60 14.63
CA GLY A 74 13.83 -3.66 14.54
C GLY A 74 15.01 -3.49 15.50
N GLN A 75 15.57 -2.28 15.55
CA GLN A 75 16.67 -1.92 16.45
C GLN A 75 16.23 -1.98 17.92
N ASP A 76 14.99 -1.56 18.21
CA ASP A 76 14.42 -1.56 19.55
C ASP A 76 13.83 -2.92 19.95
N ASN A 77 14.00 -3.95 19.11
CA ASN A 77 13.47 -5.30 19.33
C ASN A 77 11.95 -5.34 19.56
N LEU A 78 11.18 -4.45 18.90
CA LEU A 78 9.73 -4.36 19.01
C LEU A 78 8.98 -5.08 17.89
N LEU A 79 9.61 -5.42 16.77
CA LEU A 79 8.98 -6.17 15.67
C LEU A 79 8.43 -7.55 16.10
N GLY A 80 9.00 -8.14 17.16
CA GLY A 80 8.53 -9.40 17.73
C GLY A 80 7.13 -9.31 18.36
N SER A 81 6.63 -8.10 18.61
CA SER A 81 5.31 -7.85 19.22
C SER A 81 4.16 -7.83 18.21
N LEU A 82 4.45 -7.58 16.93
CA LEU A 82 3.42 -7.30 15.92
C LEU A 82 2.74 -8.59 15.44
N LEU A 83 1.41 -8.57 15.33
CA LEU A 83 0.61 -9.64 14.73
C LEU A 83 0.23 -9.31 13.29
N TYR A 84 -0.23 -8.08 13.05
CA TYR A 84 -0.61 -7.61 11.73
C TYR A 84 0.23 -6.40 11.32
N MET A 85 0.54 -6.32 10.04
CA MET A 85 1.07 -5.13 9.39
C MET A 85 0.12 -4.81 8.24
N CYS A 86 -0.29 -3.56 8.04
CA CYS A 86 -1.21 -3.18 6.97
C CYS A 86 -0.76 -1.88 6.32
N GLY A 87 -0.93 -1.76 5.01
CA GLY A 87 -0.58 -0.55 4.25
C GLY A 87 -1.62 -0.18 3.22
N VAL A 88 -1.63 1.09 2.82
CA VAL A 88 -2.29 1.56 1.59
C VAL A 88 -1.29 2.38 0.76
N SER A 89 -1.53 2.49 -0.54
CA SER A 89 -0.73 3.30 -1.46
C SER A 89 0.80 3.11 -1.28
N GLY A 90 1.57 4.19 -1.14
CA GLY A 90 3.02 4.17 -0.95
C GLY A 90 3.58 3.20 0.12
N THR A 91 2.88 2.98 1.23
CA THR A 91 3.30 1.99 2.24
C THR A 91 3.35 0.58 1.66
N THR A 92 2.47 0.23 0.72
CA THR A 92 2.49 -1.10 0.10
C THR A 92 3.76 -1.32 -0.73
N TRP A 93 4.38 -0.26 -1.26
CA TRP A 93 5.64 -0.36 -2.00
C TRP A 93 6.77 -0.82 -1.06
N CYS A 94 6.87 -0.21 0.12
CA CYS A 94 7.80 -0.63 1.15
C CYS A 94 7.55 -2.09 1.56
N MET A 95 6.30 -2.43 1.89
CA MET A 95 5.94 -3.78 2.32
C MET A 95 6.30 -4.81 1.25
N SER A 96 5.95 -4.57 -0.01
CA SER A 96 6.26 -5.49 -1.10
C SER A 96 7.76 -5.75 -1.30
N SER A 97 8.61 -4.72 -1.17
CA SER A 97 10.07 -4.90 -1.22
C SER A 97 10.61 -5.63 0.02
N LEU A 98 9.98 -5.48 1.19
CA LEU A 98 10.38 -6.19 2.40
C LEU A 98 9.96 -7.67 2.37
N TYR A 99 8.82 -7.98 1.77
CA TYR A 99 8.28 -9.33 1.72
C TYR A 99 8.75 -10.16 0.51
N SER A 100 9.58 -9.60 -0.38
CA SER A 100 10.12 -10.32 -1.54
C SER A 100 11.30 -11.26 -1.23
N ASP A 101 11.86 -11.23 -0.01
CA ASP A 101 12.96 -12.11 0.39
C ASP A 101 12.45 -13.35 1.17
N PRO A 102 12.68 -14.58 0.66
CA PRO A 102 12.32 -15.81 1.36
C PRO A 102 13.22 -16.11 2.58
N ASP A 103 14.42 -15.51 2.69
CA ASP A 103 15.33 -15.70 3.82
C ASP A 103 15.00 -14.71 4.96
N TRP A 104 14.26 -15.21 5.95
CA TRP A 104 13.58 -14.38 6.93
C TRP A 104 14.50 -13.66 7.94
N SER A 105 14.61 -12.33 7.80
CA SER A 105 14.81 -11.38 8.90
C SER A 105 14.42 -9.99 8.42
N LEU A 106 13.33 -9.44 8.97
CA LEU A 106 12.81 -8.13 8.57
C LEU A 106 13.85 -7.02 8.76
N ASN A 107 14.70 -7.11 9.80
CA ASN A 107 15.77 -6.16 10.06
C ASN A 107 16.82 -6.15 8.96
N LYS A 108 17.33 -7.35 8.61
CA LYS A 108 18.33 -7.50 7.54
C LYS A 108 17.77 -7.00 6.22
N ARG A 109 16.49 -7.29 5.94
CA ARG A 109 15.83 -6.83 4.73
C ARG A 109 15.65 -5.31 4.71
N CYS A 110 15.35 -4.68 5.85
CA CYS A 110 15.34 -3.22 5.94
C CYS A 110 16.70 -2.62 5.55
N ASP A 111 17.81 -3.17 6.05
CA ASP A 111 19.17 -2.71 5.70
C ASP A 111 19.45 -2.80 4.20
N GLU A 112 19.05 -3.91 3.57
CA GLU A 112 19.19 -4.13 2.13
C GLU A 112 18.38 -3.11 1.32
N VAL A 113 17.12 -2.89 1.69
CA VAL A 113 16.26 -1.90 1.02
C VAL A 113 16.80 -0.48 1.22
N ILE A 114 17.28 -0.13 2.41
CA ILE A 114 17.94 1.17 2.67
C ILE A 114 19.17 1.34 1.77
N LYS A 115 20.00 0.30 1.64
CA LYS A 115 21.17 0.33 0.76
C LYS A 115 20.77 0.48 -0.71
N MET A 116 19.71 -0.21 -1.13
CA MET A 116 19.16 -0.14 -2.48
C MET A 116 18.64 1.27 -2.80
N LEU A 117 17.86 1.87 -1.90
CA LEU A 117 17.33 3.22 -2.05
C LEU A 117 18.43 4.29 -2.09
N LYS A 118 19.54 4.09 -1.37
CA LYS A 118 20.75 4.93 -1.45
C LYS A 118 21.60 4.69 -2.72
N GLY A 119 21.35 3.58 -3.41
CA GLY A 119 22.09 3.16 -4.61
C GLY A 119 21.71 3.91 -5.89
N PRO A 120 22.38 3.58 -7.00
CA PRO A 120 22.07 4.17 -8.30
C PRO A 120 20.67 3.76 -8.78
N THR A 121 20.07 4.60 -9.63
CA THR A 121 18.77 4.29 -10.27
C THR A 121 18.88 3.05 -11.15
N VAL A 122 17.79 2.31 -11.29
CA VAL A 122 17.75 1.18 -12.24
C VAL A 122 17.85 1.70 -13.66
N ASP A 123 18.64 1.00 -14.49
CA ASP A 123 18.74 1.31 -15.91
C ASP A 123 17.37 1.18 -16.59
N LEU A 124 16.96 2.25 -17.28
CA LEU A 124 15.72 2.31 -18.04
C LEU A 124 15.61 1.14 -19.03
N SER A 125 16.72 0.68 -19.59
CA SER A 125 16.76 -0.47 -20.50
C SER A 125 16.15 -1.72 -19.87
N LYS A 126 16.50 -2.03 -18.62
CA LYS A 126 15.97 -3.18 -17.87
C LYS A 126 14.48 -3.05 -17.60
N THR A 127 14.02 -1.84 -17.27
CA THR A 127 12.58 -1.56 -17.05
C THR A 127 11.79 -1.79 -18.33
N VAL A 128 12.30 -1.33 -19.48
CA VAL A 128 11.65 -1.53 -20.77
C VAL A 128 11.71 -3.00 -21.22
N GLU A 129 12.79 -3.72 -20.93
CA GLU A 129 12.89 -5.17 -21.17
C GLU A 129 11.86 -5.96 -20.36
N TRP A 130 11.65 -5.59 -19.10
CA TRP A 130 10.59 -6.15 -18.27
C TRP A 130 9.20 -5.89 -18.88
N LEU A 131 8.91 -4.64 -19.28
CA LEU A 131 7.63 -4.27 -19.91
C LEU A 131 7.40 -5.01 -21.24
N LYS A 132 8.44 -5.19 -22.06
CA LYS A 132 8.39 -5.99 -23.29
C LYS A 132 8.07 -7.45 -23.00
N SER A 133 8.76 -8.04 -22.02
CA SER A 133 8.54 -9.43 -21.60
C SER A 133 7.12 -9.62 -21.07
N ARG A 134 6.62 -8.66 -20.29
CA ARG A 134 5.26 -8.65 -19.78
C ARG A 134 4.23 -8.57 -20.90
N LYS A 135 4.38 -7.63 -21.84
CA LYS A 135 3.50 -7.49 -23.01
C LYS A 135 3.49 -8.75 -23.89
N ALA A 136 4.62 -9.46 -24.00
CA ALA A 136 4.70 -10.72 -24.74
C ALA A 136 3.94 -11.87 -24.05
N LEU A 137 3.86 -11.86 -22.71
CA LEU A 137 3.23 -12.91 -21.92
C LEU A 137 1.75 -12.64 -21.59
N ASN A 138 1.31 -11.38 -21.60
CA ASN A 138 -0.03 -10.99 -21.20
C ASN A 138 -0.76 -10.26 -22.34
N GLN A 139 -1.90 -10.79 -22.77
CA GLN A 139 -2.70 -10.19 -23.84
C GLN A 139 -3.42 -8.89 -23.38
N GLU A 140 -3.54 -8.65 -22.08
CA GLU A 140 -4.23 -7.50 -21.46
C GLU A 140 -3.26 -6.46 -20.86
N PHE A 141 -2.21 -6.09 -21.58
CA PHE A 141 -1.24 -5.08 -21.14
C PHE A 141 -1.88 -3.68 -21.04
N ASN A 142 -1.81 -3.05 -19.87
CA ASN A 142 -2.52 -1.81 -19.57
C ASN A 142 -1.67 -0.81 -18.75
N LEU A 143 -2.25 0.34 -18.39
CA LEU A 143 -1.52 1.42 -17.71
C LEU A 143 -1.02 1.03 -16.31
N THR A 144 -1.65 0.03 -15.65
CA THR A 144 -1.21 -0.52 -14.38
C THR A 144 0.13 -1.26 -14.53
N ASP A 145 0.35 -2.00 -15.63
CA ASP A 145 1.63 -2.66 -15.89
C ASP A 145 2.78 -1.64 -16.01
N PHE A 146 2.51 -0.50 -16.68
CA PHE A 146 3.47 0.60 -16.81
C PHE A 146 3.79 1.24 -15.46
N TRP A 147 2.77 1.64 -14.69
CA TRP A 147 2.98 2.30 -13.40
C TRP A 147 3.56 1.38 -12.34
N GLY A 148 3.25 0.08 -12.39
CA GLY A 148 3.89 -0.93 -11.57
C GLY A 148 5.40 -0.97 -11.83
N ALA A 149 5.79 -1.17 -13.09
CA ALA A 149 7.20 -1.23 -13.48
C ALA A 149 7.94 0.08 -13.17
N PHE A 150 7.31 1.22 -13.43
CA PHE A 150 7.86 2.54 -13.12
C PHE A 150 8.03 2.74 -11.61
N THR A 151 7.08 2.30 -10.80
CA THR A 151 7.16 2.42 -9.34
C THR A 151 8.29 1.57 -8.78
N ALA A 152 8.33 0.30 -9.17
CA ALA A 152 9.36 -0.63 -8.76
C ALA A 152 10.76 -0.12 -9.16
N SER A 153 10.93 0.33 -10.41
CA SER A 153 12.25 0.70 -10.92
C SER A 153 12.73 2.10 -10.52
N TYR A 154 11.83 3.10 -10.54
CA TYR A 154 12.20 4.50 -10.31
C TYR A 154 12.25 4.84 -8.82
N PHE A 155 11.21 4.46 -8.08
CA PHE A 155 11.10 4.80 -6.65
C PHE A 155 11.75 3.74 -5.77
N MET A 156 11.40 2.47 -5.98
CA MET A 156 11.92 1.38 -5.13
C MET A 156 13.29 0.87 -5.59
N LYS A 157 13.73 1.24 -6.79
CA LYS A 157 15.01 0.81 -7.40
C LYS A 157 15.19 -0.71 -7.49
N GLU A 158 14.08 -1.45 -7.70
CA GLU A 158 14.01 -2.91 -7.78
C GLU A 158 13.32 -3.34 -9.10
N VAL A 159 13.91 -4.25 -9.89
CA VAL A 159 13.33 -4.77 -11.16
C VAL A 159 13.35 -6.31 -11.23
N SER A 160 13.44 -6.98 -10.09
CA SER A 160 13.41 -8.45 -10.04
C SER A 160 12.93 -8.94 -8.67
N GLY A 161 11.75 -9.56 -8.61
CA GLY A 161 11.27 -10.22 -7.39
C GLY A 161 10.14 -11.20 -7.69
N VAL A 162 10.48 -12.49 -7.72
CA VAL A 162 9.51 -13.58 -7.62
C VAL A 162 8.96 -13.61 -6.18
N ILE A 163 7.68 -13.92 -6.05
CA ILE A 163 6.85 -13.88 -4.84
C ILE A 163 7.49 -14.65 -3.65
N SER A 164 7.40 -14.07 -2.44
CA SER A 164 7.46 -14.81 -1.17
C SER A 164 6.10 -14.74 -0.46
N ASP A 165 5.75 -15.82 0.24
CA ASP A 165 4.41 -16.22 0.71
C ASP A 165 3.78 -15.37 1.82
N HIS A 166 4.21 -14.13 2.04
CA HIS A 166 3.80 -13.35 3.21
C HIS A 166 3.46 -11.91 2.79
N PHE A 167 2.19 -11.57 2.53
CA PHE A 167 1.81 -10.20 2.17
C PHE A 167 0.54 -9.71 2.87
N PRO A 168 0.50 -8.51 3.47
CA PRO A 168 -0.76 -7.93 3.92
C PRO A 168 -1.21 -6.61 3.24
N THR A 169 -2.46 -6.60 2.74
CA THR A 169 -3.53 -5.56 2.52
C THR A 169 -3.30 -4.26 1.71
N LEU A 170 -4.35 -3.59 1.17
CA LEU A 170 -4.86 -3.61 -0.24
C LEU A 170 -5.56 -2.27 -0.69
N LEU A 171 -5.82 -2.16 -2.01
CA LEU A 171 -6.62 -1.22 -2.83
C LEU A 171 -8.18 -1.38 -2.73
N SER A 172 -8.95 -0.45 -3.31
CA SER A 172 -10.41 -0.18 -3.20
C SER A 172 -11.19 -0.21 -4.54
N VAL A 173 -12.53 -0.40 -4.56
CA VAL A 173 -13.54 0.47 -5.25
C VAL A 173 -14.86 0.32 -4.49
N GLY A 174 -15.38 1.42 -3.90
CA GLY A 174 -16.72 1.53 -3.30
C GLY A 174 -16.93 0.74 -1.99
N VAL A 175 -16.55 -0.54 -2.01
CA VAL A 175 -16.45 -1.49 -0.91
C VAL A 175 -14.97 -1.85 -0.73
N TRP A 176 -14.51 -1.98 0.52
CA TRP A 176 -13.12 -2.33 0.81
C TRP A 176 -12.78 -3.72 0.27
N PHE A 177 -11.77 -3.77 -0.59
CA PHE A 177 -11.15 -5.00 -1.06
C PHE A 177 -9.91 -5.23 -0.17
N GLU A 178 -9.70 -6.46 0.32
CA GLU A 178 -8.67 -6.88 1.27
C GLU A 178 -7.94 -8.14 0.76
N MET A 179 -6.61 -8.16 0.90
CA MET A 179 -5.69 -9.11 0.25
C MET A 179 -4.66 -9.46 1.27
N THR A 180 -4.52 -10.73 1.48
CA THR A 180 -3.49 -11.34 2.30
C THR A 180 -2.72 -12.30 1.39
N PRO A 181 -1.68 -13.02 1.86
CA PRO A 181 -1.07 -14.03 1.01
C PRO A 181 -2.05 -15.21 0.81
N HIS A 182 -3.07 -15.34 1.66
CA HIS A 182 -4.00 -16.46 1.66
C HIS A 182 -5.26 -16.18 0.83
N GLU A 183 -5.84 -14.99 0.96
CA GLU A 183 -7.09 -14.64 0.29
C GLU A 183 -7.19 -13.17 -0.13
N SER A 184 -7.97 -12.92 -1.16
CA SER A 184 -8.32 -11.60 -1.68
C SER A 184 -9.83 -11.48 -1.82
N GLY A 185 -10.44 -10.39 -1.36
CA GLY A 185 -11.89 -10.29 -1.33
C GLY A 185 -12.48 -9.01 -0.76
N PHE A 186 -13.80 -8.90 -0.83
CA PHE A 186 -14.55 -7.77 -0.28
C PHE A 186 -14.96 -8.06 1.16
N SER A 187 -14.25 -7.47 2.12
CA SER A 187 -14.47 -7.72 3.54
C SER A 187 -15.88 -7.33 4.01
N GLY A 188 -16.42 -6.22 3.50
CA GLY A 188 -17.80 -5.80 3.79
C GLY A 188 -18.86 -6.79 3.29
N LEU A 189 -18.59 -7.49 2.18
CA LEU A 189 -19.50 -8.52 1.62
C LEU A 189 -19.23 -9.91 2.20
N GLY A 190 -18.11 -10.11 2.89
CA GLY A 190 -17.65 -11.41 3.34
C GLY A 190 -17.30 -12.35 2.17
N ALA A 191 -16.91 -11.81 1.01
CA ALA A 191 -16.69 -12.61 -0.21
C ALA A 191 -15.22 -12.61 -0.61
N PHE A 192 -14.58 -13.78 -0.60
CA PHE A 192 -13.14 -13.94 -0.80
C PHE A 192 -12.81 -15.10 -1.75
N VAL A 193 -11.66 -15.00 -2.42
CA VAL A 193 -11.02 -16.08 -3.19
C VAL A 193 -9.59 -16.25 -2.71
N SER A 194 -8.95 -17.39 -3.01
CA SER A 194 -7.49 -17.49 -2.83
C SER A 194 -6.80 -16.38 -3.63
N THR A 195 -5.80 -15.71 -3.05
CA THR A 195 -5.02 -14.67 -3.74
C THR A 195 -4.39 -15.19 -5.03
N SER A 196 -4.01 -16.47 -5.05
CA SER A 196 -3.49 -17.15 -6.25
C SER A 196 -4.49 -17.24 -7.41
N PHE A 197 -5.79 -17.07 -7.14
CA PHE A 197 -6.85 -17.03 -8.16
C PHE A 197 -7.24 -15.61 -8.56
N LEU A 198 -6.66 -14.57 -7.96
CA LEU A 198 -6.98 -13.20 -8.31
C LEU A 198 -6.60 -12.93 -9.78
N GLY A 199 -7.55 -12.39 -10.55
CA GLY A 199 -7.42 -12.21 -12.00
C GLY A 199 -7.90 -13.40 -12.84
N SER A 200 -8.13 -14.57 -12.24
CA SER A 200 -8.74 -15.74 -12.92
C SER A 200 -10.21 -15.51 -13.26
N GLN A 201 -10.80 -16.27 -14.19
CA GLN A 201 -12.21 -16.10 -14.56
C GLN A 201 -13.14 -16.93 -13.67
N PHE A 202 -14.29 -16.35 -13.34
CA PHE A 202 -15.30 -16.97 -12.49
C PHE A 202 -16.69 -16.84 -13.13
N GLU A 203 -17.52 -17.87 -12.98
CA GLU A 203 -18.93 -17.84 -13.35
C GLU A 203 -19.76 -18.43 -12.21
N GLY A 204 -20.73 -17.65 -11.70
CA GLY A 204 -21.53 -18.08 -10.55
C GLY A 204 -20.65 -18.50 -9.36
N GLY A 205 -19.58 -17.75 -9.08
CA GLY A 205 -18.60 -18.02 -8.02
C GLY A 205 -17.67 -19.22 -8.24
N THR A 206 -17.85 -20.00 -9.30
CA THR A 206 -16.99 -21.13 -9.64
C THR A 206 -15.87 -20.70 -10.57
N LEU A 207 -14.64 -21.11 -10.28
CA LEU A 207 -13.47 -20.86 -11.13
C LEU A 207 -13.65 -21.58 -12.48
N THR A 208 -13.72 -20.83 -13.57
CA THR A 208 -13.89 -21.37 -14.93
C THR A 208 -12.56 -21.44 -15.69
N GLU A 209 -11.68 -20.48 -15.46
CA GLU A 209 -10.35 -20.43 -16.07
C GLU A 209 -9.32 -19.95 -15.05
N LYS A 210 -8.40 -20.84 -14.65
CA LYS A 210 -7.26 -20.46 -13.82
C LYS A 210 -6.23 -19.71 -14.66
N ARG A 211 -6.02 -18.43 -14.36
CA ARG A 211 -4.93 -17.63 -14.93
C ARG A 211 -3.68 -17.74 -14.07
N LYS A 212 -2.53 -17.32 -14.61
CA LYS A 212 -1.30 -17.21 -13.83
C LYS A 212 -1.50 -16.15 -12.73
N GLU A 213 -1.04 -16.46 -11.53
CA GLU A 213 -1.03 -15.53 -10.41
C GLU A 213 -0.37 -14.20 -10.78
N MET A 214 -0.97 -13.10 -10.32
CA MET A 214 -0.48 -11.75 -10.61
C MET A 214 0.86 -11.48 -9.94
N ASP A 215 1.73 -10.76 -10.64
CA ASP A 215 3.03 -10.33 -10.12
C ASP A 215 2.85 -9.16 -9.13
N MET A 216 3.69 -9.10 -8.09
CA MET A 216 3.76 -8.01 -7.12
C MET A 216 3.91 -6.64 -7.77
N VAL A 217 4.65 -6.54 -8.88
CA VAL A 217 4.79 -5.28 -9.63
C VAL A 217 3.43 -4.78 -10.13
N LEU A 218 2.53 -5.68 -10.55
CA LEU A 218 1.19 -5.32 -11.00
C LEU A 218 0.31 -4.87 -9.82
N LEU A 219 0.42 -5.55 -8.67
CA LEU A 219 -0.30 -5.19 -7.45
C LEU A 219 0.13 -3.82 -6.91
N GLN A 220 1.43 -3.49 -6.99
CA GLN A 220 1.97 -2.16 -6.67
C GLN A 220 1.41 -1.08 -7.61
N GLY A 221 1.30 -1.37 -8.92
CA GLY A 221 0.80 -0.42 -9.92
C GLY A 221 -0.62 0.04 -9.67
N GLY A 222 -1.49 -0.86 -9.20
CA GLY A 222 -2.87 -0.49 -8.86
C GLY A 222 -2.94 0.42 -7.61
N ALA A 223 -2.00 0.24 -6.67
CA ALA A 223 -1.85 1.06 -5.46
C ALA A 223 -1.33 2.49 -5.75
N ARG A 224 -1.26 2.92 -7.02
CA ARG A 224 -0.73 4.23 -7.44
C ARG A 224 -1.69 5.04 -8.32
N THR A 225 -2.89 4.54 -8.61
CA THR A 225 -3.83 5.14 -9.58
C THR A 225 -4.10 6.65 -9.41
N ASP A 226 -3.74 7.28 -8.29
CA ASP A 226 -4.05 8.69 -7.97
C ASP A 226 -2.96 9.75 -8.06
N THR A 227 -1.70 9.45 -8.41
CA THR A 227 -0.71 10.56 -8.48
C THR A 227 -0.94 11.57 -9.62
N HIS A 228 -1.87 11.31 -10.55
CA HIS A 228 -2.16 12.23 -11.67
C HIS A 228 -3.58 12.80 -11.74
N ARG A 229 -4.52 12.39 -10.87
CA ARG A 229 -5.85 13.03 -10.86
C ARG A 229 -5.79 14.47 -10.31
N SER A 230 -4.77 14.79 -9.52
CA SER A 230 -4.56 16.11 -8.90
C SER A 230 -3.80 17.11 -9.79
N THR A 231 -3.28 16.71 -10.96
CA THR A 231 -2.50 17.62 -11.85
C THR A 231 -3.20 17.99 -13.16
N CYS A 232 -4.45 17.59 -13.36
CA CYS A 232 -5.21 17.99 -14.55
C CYS A 232 -6.69 18.25 -14.22
N THR A 233 -6.94 19.27 -13.39
CA THR A 233 -8.21 19.99 -13.42
C THR A 233 -8.21 20.89 -14.67
N GLN A 234 -8.97 20.47 -15.69
CA GLN A 234 -9.30 21.33 -16.82
C GLN A 234 -10.23 22.49 -16.39
N PRO A 235 -10.23 23.62 -17.12
CA PRO A 235 -10.44 24.96 -16.56
C PRO A 235 -11.91 25.25 -16.23
N HIS A 236 -12.13 25.84 -15.06
CA HIS A 236 -13.43 26.29 -14.60
C HIS A 236 -14.02 27.38 -15.50
N THR A 237 -15.30 27.22 -15.85
CA THR A 237 -16.15 28.33 -16.28
C THR A 237 -16.62 29.12 -15.06
N HIS A 238 -16.51 30.43 -15.20
CA HIS A 238 -16.79 31.54 -14.29
C HIS A 238 -17.90 31.38 -13.24
N ALA A 239 -17.56 31.71 -11.98
CA ALA A 239 -18.42 32.51 -11.11
C ALA A 239 -17.55 33.35 -10.15
N ASN A 240 -17.77 34.67 -10.18
CA ASN A 240 -17.03 35.72 -9.49
C ASN A 240 -17.33 35.80 -7.98
N ILE A 241 -16.30 35.91 -7.13
CA ILE A 241 -16.27 36.75 -5.90
C ILE A 241 -14.82 37.25 -5.68
N PRO A 242 -14.57 38.54 -5.33
CA PRO A 242 -13.25 39.18 -5.42
C PRO A 242 -12.64 39.43 -4.00
N PRO A 243 -11.57 40.23 -3.81
CA PRO A 243 -10.25 39.70 -3.42
C PRO A 243 -9.67 40.34 -2.16
N HIS A 244 -9.04 39.59 -1.25
CA HIS A 244 -7.99 40.16 -0.40
C HIS A 244 -6.87 39.15 -0.14
N THR A 245 -5.80 39.40 -0.86
CA THR A 245 -4.43 38.91 -0.71
C THR A 245 -3.83 39.36 0.62
N HIS A 246 -3.08 38.48 1.28
CA HIS A 246 -1.70 38.76 1.66
C HIS A 246 -0.87 37.48 1.61
N THR A 247 0.28 37.63 0.95
CA THR A 247 1.25 36.63 0.48
C THR A 247 2.38 36.38 1.48
N HIS A 248 3.12 35.30 1.17
CA HIS A 248 4.46 34.88 1.62
C HIS A 248 4.47 33.86 2.77
N THR A 249 5.03 32.67 2.58
CA THR A 249 6.45 32.44 2.24
C THR A 249 6.71 31.37 1.19
N HIS A 250 7.71 31.66 0.34
CA HIS A 250 8.34 30.76 -0.61
C HIS A 250 9.14 29.66 0.09
N THR A 251 8.98 28.41 -0.32
CA THR A 251 10.05 27.41 -0.24
C THR A 251 10.59 27.15 -1.65
N ASN A 252 11.82 27.61 -1.85
CA ASN A 252 12.64 27.33 -3.00
C ASN A 252 12.90 25.83 -3.09
N THR A 253 12.21 25.12 -3.98
CA THR A 253 12.84 23.98 -4.65
C THR A 253 13.93 24.55 -5.53
N HIS A 254 15.20 24.39 -5.11
CA HIS A 254 16.32 24.66 -5.99
C HIS A 254 16.12 23.89 -7.29
N ASN A 255 15.80 24.63 -8.35
CA ASN A 255 15.99 24.19 -9.72
C ASN A 255 17.46 23.79 -9.86
N PHE A 256 17.73 22.50 -9.82
CA PHE A 256 18.99 21.97 -10.28
C PHE A 256 18.97 22.11 -11.80
N VAL A 257 19.65 23.15 -12.28
CA VAL A 257 19.97 23.35 -13.69
C VAL A 257 20.68 22.07 -14.17
N PRO A 258 20.31 21.47 -15.32
CA PRO A 258 21.05 20.35 -15.88
C PRO A 258 22.34 20.89 -16.51
N SER A 259 23.33 21.20 -15.67
CA SER A 259 24.67 21.58 -16.10
C SER A 259 25.53 20.32 -16.18
N VAL A 260 25.52 19.71 -17.37
CA VAL A 260 26.67 19.13 -18.06
C VAL A 260 27.72 18.42 -17.18
N ASP A 261 27.54 17.12 -16.94
CA ASP A 261 28.64 16.21 -16.57
C ASP A 261 28.43 14.78 -17.14
N ILE A 262 28.04 14.71 -18.42
CA ILE A 262 28.08 13.47 -19.24
C ILE A 262 29.00 13.66 -20.47
N ILE A 263 30.10 14.37 -20.27
CA ILE A 263 31.20 14.50 -21.25
C ILE A 263 32.47 14.54 -20.39
N VAL A 264 33.14 13.44 -20.07
CA VAL A 264 34.15 12.69 -20.86
C VAL A 264 34.41 11.41 -20.04
N PHE A 265 34.19 10.19 -20.55
CA PHE A 265 35.25 9.29 -21.04
C PHE A 265 34.54 8.01 -21.50
N PHE A 266 34.49 7.66 -22.79
CA PHE A 266 34.45 6.29 -23.33
C PHE A 266 34.56 6.35 -24.87
N GLN A 267 35.37 5.46 -25.45
CA GLN A 267 35.85 5.45 -26.83
C GLN A 267 34.72 5.35 -27.90
N ASN A 268 34.97 5.98 -29.06
CA ASN A 268 34.02 6.42 -30.10
C ASN A 268 33.17 5.37 -30.84
N SER A 269 33.24 4.07 -30.53
CA SER A 269 32.60 3.02 -31.35
C SER A 269 31.17 2.66 -30.93
N TYR A 270 30.73 3.04 -29.72
CA TYR A 270 29.44 2.59 -29.15
C TYR A 270 28.39 3.69 -29.02
N ARG A 271 28.74 4.97 -29.26
CA ARG A 271 27.83 6.11 -29.07
C ARG A 271 26.63 6.10 -30.02
N LEU A 272 26.84 5.76 -31.29
CA LEU A 272 25.76 5.69 -32.27
C LEU A 272 24.82 4.51 -31.97
N LEU A 273 25.39 3.36 -31.58
CA LEU A 273 24.60 2.19 -31.20
C LEU A 273 23.76 2.46 -29.94
N ILE A 274 24.34 3.10 -28.92
CA ILE A 274 23.63 3.49 -27.70
C ILE A 274 22.54 4.53 -28.01
N ALA A 275 22.84 5.54 -28.85
CA ALA A 275 21.85 6.54 -29.25
C ALA A 275 20.69 5.91 -30.04
N VAL A 276 20.98 5.00 -30.97
CA VAL A 276 19.96 4.23 -31.70
C VAL A 276 19.16 3.35 -30.75
N CYS A 277 19.80 2.65 -29.80
CA CYS A 277 19.11 1.86 -28.78
C CYS A 277 18.20 2.73 -27.90
N LEU A 278 18.65 3.90 -27.45
CA LEU A 278 17.84 4.85 -26.65
C LEU A 278 16.67 5.44 -27.46
N LEU A 279 16.86 5.72 -28.74
CA LEU A 279 15.79 6.14 -29.65
C LEU A 279 14.78 5.02 -29.88
N LEU A 280 15.23 3.77 -30.07
CA LEU A 280 14.37 2.60 -30.21
C LEU A 280 13.62 2.29 -28.91
N LEU A 281 14.26 2.50 -27.75
CA LEU A 281 13.64 2.39 -26.42
C LEU A 281 12.54 3.45 -26.25
N GLY A 282 12.84 4.72 -26.52
CA GLY A 282 11.87 5.82 -26.47
C GLY A 282 10.73 5.64 -27.47
N TRP A 283 11.04 5.17 -28.68
CA TRP A 283 10.05 4.86 -29.71
C TRP A 283 9.11 3.72 -29.29
N TRP A 284 9.64 2.66 -28.67
CA TRP A 284 8.82 1.57 -28.14
C TRP A 284 7.85 2.07 -27.06
N ILE A 285 8.33 2.91 -26.13
CA ILE A 285 7.47 3.52 -25.09
C ILE A 285 6.38 4.37 -25.75
N LEU A 286 6.73 5.23 -26.70
CA LEU A 286 5.74 6.05 -27.41
C LEU A 286 4.68 5.19 -28.11
N GLN A 287 5.09 4.13 -28.81
CA GLN A 287 4.13 3.27 -29.52
C GLN A 287 3.22 2.45 -28.59
N ASN A 288 3.70 2.05 -27.42
CA ASN A 288 2.99 1.08 -26.57
C ASN A 288 2.33 1.70 -25.34
N ILE A 289 2.82 2.83 -24.85
CA ILE A 289 2.32 3.51 -23.65
C ILE A 289 1.49 4.75 -24.03
N SER A 290 1.86 5.49 -25.07
CA SER A 290 1.09 6.69 -25.46
C SER A 290 -0.38 6.39 -25.78
N PRO A 291 -0.73 5.29 -26.49
CA PRO A 291 -2.13 4.95 -26.70
C PRO A 291 -2.88 4.66 -25.40
N LEU A 292 -2.25 3.97 -24.43
CA LEU A 292 -2.85 3.65 -23.12
C LEU A 292 -3.08 4.91 -22.28
N VAL A 293 -2.17 5.89 -22.37
CA VAL A 293 -2.34 7.20 -21.71
C VAL A 293 -3.45 8.01 -22.37
N GLN A 294 -3.66 7.86 -23.68
CA GLN A 294 -4.75 8.54 -24.39
C GLN A 294 -6.11 7.90 -24.09
N THR A 295 -6.19 6.57 -23.97
CA THR A 295 -7.42 5.84 -23.65
C THR A 295 -7.71 5.79 -22.15
N TRP A 296 -6.73 6.08 -21.30
CA TRP A 296 -6.82 5.98 -19.83
C TRP A 296 -7.28 4.60 -19.35
N GLU A 297 -6.83 3.54 -20.02
CA GLU A 297 -7.21 2.16 -19.70
C GLU A 297 -6.36 1.58 -18.55
N TRP A 298 -6.97 1.50 -17.37
CA TRP A 298 -6.41 0.85 -16.19
C TRP A 298 -6.79 -0.63 -16.13
N GLY A 299 -5.94 -1.45 -15.49
CA GLY A 299 -6.20 -2.87 -15.31
C GLY A 299 -7.50 -3.15 -14.56
N THR A 300 -8.21 -4.18 -15.02
CA THR A 300 -9.41 -4.71 -14.37
C THR A 300 -9.17 -6.14 -13.89
N THR A 301 -9.86 -6.56 -12.84
CA THR A 301 -9.87 -7.97 -12.42
C THR A 301 -11.24 -8.60 -12.70
N SER A 302 -11.26 -9.91 -12.94
CA SER A 302 -12.51 -10.64 -13.19
C SER A 302 -13.43 -10.56 -11.98
N ASN A 303 -14.72 -10.37 -12.23
CA ASN A 303 -15.70 -10.36 -11.15
C ASN A 303 -15.98 -11.78 -10.66
N PHE A 304 -15.59 -12.06 -9.40
CA PHE A 304 -15.89 -13.33 -8.73
C PHE A 304 -17.16 -13.27 -7.86
N LEU A 305 -17.84 -12.13 -7.80
CA LEU A 305 -19.08 -11.98 -7.03
C LEU A 305 -20.26 -12.68 -7.72
N PHE A 306 -21.00 -13.45 -6.93
CA PHE A 306 -22.22 -14.11 -7.35
C PHE A 306 -23.22 -13.08 -7.90
N LYS A 307 -23.55 -13.19 -9.20
CA LYS A 307 -24.64 -12.51 -9.95
C LYS A 307 -24.31 -11.30 -10.83
N VAL A 308 -23.03 -10.95 -11.03
CA VAL A 308 -22.67 -9.90 -12.01
C VAL A 308 -21.58 -10.42 -12.95
N GLN A 309 -21.96 -10.75 -14.18
CA GLN A 309 -20.98 -10.94 -15.26
C GLN A 309 -20.33 -9.57 -15.56
N GLY A 310 -19.00 -9.51 -15.56
CA GLY A 310 -18.27 -8.27 -15.84
C GLY A 310 -16.89 -8.20 -15.18
N THR A 311 -16.31 -7.01 -15.24
CA THR A 311 -15.00 -6.69 -14.67
C THR A 311 -15.15 -5.81 -13.42
N ILE A 312 -14.22 -5.97 -12.48
CA ILE A 312 -14.07 -5.11 -11.29
C ILE A 312 -12.92 -4.14 -11.57
N HIS A 313 -13.17 -2.86 -11.35
CA HIS A 313 -12.12 -1.85 -11.28
C HIS A 313 -11.61 -1.78 -9.85
N LEU A 314 -10.29 -1.77 -9.68
CA LEU A 314 -9.63 -1.47 -8.40
C LEU A 314 -8.87 -0.15 -8.54
N VAL A 315 -8.95 0.69 -7.52
CA VAL A 315 -8.37 2.04 -7.38
C VAL A 315 -7.68 2.14 -6.03
N ASP A 316 -6.85 3.16 -5.83
CA ASP A 316 -6.16 3.35 -4.55
C ASP A 316 -7.15 3.56 -3.39
N ALA A 317 -6.91 2.86 -2.28
CA ALA A 317 -7.67 3.02 -1.05
C ALA A 317 -7.52 4.43 -0.44
N ALA A 318 -6.38 5.08 -0.70
CA ALA A 318 -6.08 6.42 -0.23
C ALA A 318 -7.10 7.48 -0.65
N LEU A 319 -7.88 7.23 -1.71
CA LEU A 319 -8.98 8.09 -2.15
C LEU A 319 -10.16 8.18 -1.19
N LYS A 320 -10.36 7.15 -0.37
CA LYS A 320 -11.51 7.06 0.53
C LYS A 320 -11.08 7.30 1.97
N ILE A 321 -10.15 6.50 2.46
CA ILE A 321 -9.53 6.67 3.77
C ILE A 321 -8.04 6.42 3.56
N ASN A 322 -7.21 7.43 3.79
CA ASN A 322 -5.77 7.32 3.60
C ASN A 322 -5.07 6.43 4.65
N SER A 323 -5.74 5.42 5.21
CA SER A 323 -5.15 4.48 6.17
C SER A 323 -5.92 3.15 6.17
N PRO A 324 -5.26 1.99 6.34
CA PRO A 324 -5.87 0.66 6.25
C PRO A 324 -6.67 0.23 7.49
N TYR A 325 -7.27 1.17 8.24
CA TYR A 325 -8.15 0.86 9.37
C TYR A 325 -9.23 -0.19 9.06
N PRO A 326 -9.91 -0.15 7.89
CA PRO A 326 -10.98 -1.11 7.59
C PRO A 326 -10.55 -2.58 7.61
N SER A 327 -9.28 -2.87 7.33
CA SER A 327 -8.72 -4.22 7.43
C SER A 327 -8.65 -4.67 8.89
N VAL A 328 -8.18 -3.82 9.79
CA VAL A 328 -7.93 -4.20 11.19
C VAL A 328 -9.17 -4.08 12.07
N LEU A 329 -10.17 -3.29 11.66
CA LEU A 329 -11.47 -3.16 12.32
C LEU A 329 -12.44 -4.32 12.02
N ARG A 330 -11.99 -5.35 11.28
CA ARG A 330 -12.73 -6.61 11.17
C ARG A 330 -12.81 -7.25 12.56
N THR A 331 -14.00 -7.33 13.13
CA THR A 331 -14.23 -7.86 14.49
C THR A 331 -13.73 -9.30 14.69
N SER A 332 -13.60 -10.09 13.62
CA SER A 332 -12.99 -11.42 13.66
C SER A 332 -11.49 -11.43 13.99
N ARG A 333 -10.78 -10.31 13.78
CA ARG A 333 -9.35 -10.17 14.09
C ARG A 333 -9.07 -9.82 15.54
N LYS A 334 -10.06 -9.27 16.26
CA LYS A 334 -9.97 -8.91 17.69
C LYS A 334 -8.67 -8.14 18.01
N VAL A 335 -8.42 -7.04 17.31
CA VAL A 335 -7.21 -6.24 17.49
C VAL A 335 -7.33 -5.45 18.78
N ASP A 336 -6.32 -5.54 19.65
CA ASP A 336 -6.31 -4.88 20.96
C ASP A 336 -5.62 -3.51 20.90
N LEU A 337 -4.56 -3.40 20.08
CA LEU A 337 -3.77 -2.20 19.89
C LEU A 337 -3.52 -1.96 18.40
N ILE A 338 -3.82 -0.75 17.94
CA ILE A 338 -3.51 -0.25 16.61
C ILE A 338 -2.42 0.81 16.75
N ILE A 339 -1.27 0.58 16.15
CA ILE A 339 -0.21 1.59 15.97
C ILE A 339 -0.37 2.12 14.54
N SER A 340 -0.84 3.36 14.41
CA SER A 340 -1.13 4.04 13.14
C SER A 340 -0.06 5.07 12.83
N LEU A 341 0.68 4.85 11.76
CA LEU A 341 1.62 5.82 11.20
C LEU A 341 0.93 6.64 10.11
N ASP A 342 0.87 7.94 10.31
CA ASP A 342 0.27 8.88 9.36
C ASP A 342 1.36 9.65 8.60
N PHE A 343 1.52 9.31 7.33
CA PHE A 343 2.42 9.91 6.36
C PHE A 343 1.72 10.94 5.44
N SER A 344 0.53 11.41 5.81
CA SER A 344 -0.20 12.45 5.08
C SER A 344 0.58 13.76 5.12
N GLU A 345 0.45 14.55 4.05
CA GLU A 345 1.06 15.88 3.96
C GLU A 345 0.14 16.98 4.48
N GLU A 346 -1.17 16.73 4.44
CA GLU A 346 -2.18 17.68 4.84
C GLU A 346 -2.54 17.48 6.32
N ASP A 347 -3.81 17.23 6.63
CA ASP A 347 -4.28 17.11 7.99
C ASP A 347 -3.77 15.82 8.67
N PRO A 348 -2.90 15.92 9.71
CA PRO A 348 -2.32 14.77 10.40
C PRO A 348 -3.36 13.94 11.16
N PHE A 349 -4.60 14.39 11.33
CA PHE A 349 -5.65 13.65 12.04
C PHE A 349 -6.76 13.13 11.13
N GLU A 350 -6.76 13.49 9.85
CA GLU A 350 -7.86 13.14 8.96
C GLU A 350 -8.04 11.63 8.83
N THR A 351 -6.96 10.85 8.83
CA THR A 351 -7.06 9.38 8.75
C THR A 351 -7.77 8.77 9.97
N VAL A 352 -7.47 9.22 11.19
CA VAL A 352 -8.09 8.69 12.41
C VAL A 352 -9.55 9.15 12.55
N PHE A 353 -9.88 10.37 12.13
CA PHE A 353 -11.26 10.85 12.11
C PHE A 353 -12.10 10.17 11.02
N SER A 354 -11.55 10.01 9.82
CA SER A 354 -12.19 9.23 8.75
C SER A 354 -12.42 7.77 9.18
N ALA A 355 -11.48 7.16 9.90
CA ALA A 355 -11.64 5.83 10.47
C ALA A 355 -12.72 5.77 11.55
N LYS A 356 -12.80 6.78 12.43
CA LYS A 356 -13.87 6.92 13.42
C LYS A 356 -15.24 7.02 12.76
N GLN A 357 -15.38 7.87 11.75
CA GLN A 357 -16.63 8.01 10.98
C GLN A 357 -17.02 6.67 10.33
N TYR A 358 -16.07 6.01 9.67
CA TYR A 358 -16.28 4.69 9.07
C TYR A 358 -16.75 3.66 10.09
N ALA A 359 -16.15 3.64 11.28
CA ALA A 359 -16.55 2.75 12.36
C ALA A 359 -17.97 3.06 12.85
N ASP A 360 -18.32 4.34 13.00
CA ASP A 360 -19.67 4.76 13.42
C ASP A 360 -20.74 4.35 12.40
N GLU A 361 -20.50 4.59 11.10
CA GLU A 361 -21.41 4.23 10.01
C GLU A 361 -21.70 2.72 9.99
N LEU A 362 -20.68 1.90 10.28
CA LEU A 362 -20.78 0.45 10.29
C LEU A 362 -21.06 -0.16 11.68
N LYS A 363 -21.19 0.68 12.72
CA LYS A 363 -21.37 0.26 14.12
C LYS A 363 -20.26 -0.69 14.60
N LEU A 364 -19.03 -0.41 14.20
CA LEU A 364 -17.84 -1.14 14.62
C LEU A 364 -17.26 -0.50 15.90
N PRO A 365 -16.68 -1.29 16.82
CA PRO A 365 -15.97 -0.76 17.97
C PRO A 365 -14.79 0.10 17.53
N PHE A 366 -14.69 1.32 18.07
CA PHE A 366 -13.58 2.23 17.84
C PHE A 366 -13.48 3.21 19.02
N PRO A 367 -12.28 3.56 19.49
CA PRO A 367 -12.13 4.42 20.65
C PRO A 367 -12.69 5.84 20.40
N PRO A 368 -13.06 6.57 21.45
CA PRO A 368 -13.37 7.98 21.33
C PRO A 368 -12.15 8.77 20.81
N VAL A 369 -12.33 9.55 19.75
CA VAL A 369 -11.32 10.51 19.26
C VAL A 369 -11.70 11.89 19.78
N LYS A 370 -10.80 12.54 20.51
CA LYS A 370 -11.06 13.87 21.09
C LYS A 370 -10.95 14.94 20.02
N GLU A 371 -11.97 15.76 19.84
CA GLU A 371 -11.96 16.84 18.83
C GLU A 371 -10.85 17.87 19.06
N SER A 372 -10.46 18.08 20.33
CA SER A 372 -9.43 19.05 20.72
C SER A 372 -8.07 18.80 20.07
N VAL A 373 -7.77 17.56 19.63
CA VAL A 373 -6.49 17.29 18.94
C VAL A 373 -6.37 18.05 17.62
N ARG A 374 -7.49 18.43 16.98
CA ARG A 374 -7.47 19.24 15.76
C ARG A 374 -6.94 20.66 16.00
N GLU A 375 -6.94 21.15 17.23
CA GLU A 375 -6.32 22.44 17.57
C GLU A 375 -4.79 22.36 17.47
N GLU A 376 -4.22 21.15 17.57
CA GLU A 376 -2.78 20.88 17.45
C GLU A 376 -2.35 20.58 16.00
N LYS A 377 -3.24 20.73 15.01
CA LYS A 377 -3.01 20.38 13.60
C LYS A 377 -1.72 20.98 13.02
N ASP A 378 -1.45 22.24 13.32
CA ASP A 378 -0.29 22.96 12.78
C ASP A 378 1.01 22.61 13.54
N HIS A 379 0.91 22.05 14.74
CA HIS A 379 2.04 21.75 15.62
C HIS A 379 1.83 20.44 16.39
N PRO A 380 1.62 19.31 15.71
CA PRO A 380 1.17 18.11 16.40
C PRO A 380 2.31 17.49 17.22
N GLN A 381 1.97 16.88 18.36
CA GLN A 381 2.85 15.96 19.07
C GLN A 381 3.23 14.75 18.20
N ASP A 382 4.28 14.05 18.61
CA ASP A 382 4.79 12.84 17.97
C ASP A 382 3.89 11.61 18.14
N CYS A 383 3.10 11.56 19.21
CA CYS A 383 2.19 10.45 19.47
C CYS A 383 0.92 10.90 20.22
N TYR A 384 -0.22 10.37 19.77
CA TYR A 384 -1.52 10.53 20.42
C TYR A 384 -2.09 9.16 20.75
N VAL A 385 -2.62 9.00 21.97
CA VAL A 385 -3.23 7.75 22.42
C VAL A 385 -4.73 7.95 22.61
N PHE A 386 -5.52 7.19 21.84
CA PHE A 386 -6.97 7.10 21.97
C PHE A 386 -7.32 5.75 22.59
N GLU A 387 -7.56 5.74 23.90
CA GLU A 387 -7.84 4.52 24.66
C GLU A 387 -9.25 3.99 24.39
N GLY A 388 -9.35 2.67 24.15
CA GLY A 388 -10.63 1.97 24.09
C GLY A 388 -11.31 1.96 25.46
N ARG A 389 -12.63 2.18 25.49
CA ARG A 389 -13.42 2.18 26.73
C ARG A 389 -13.98 0.81 27.08
N HIS A 390 -14.03 -0.09 26.09
CA HIS A 390 -14.59 -1.43 26.20
C HIS A 390 -13.60 -2.45 25.65
N PRO A 391 -13.66 -3.73 26.09
CA PRO A 391 -12.74 -4.78 25.61
C PRO A 391 -12.79 -4.99 24.09
N GLU A 392 -13.92 -4.65 23.46
CA GLU A 392 -14.10 -4.75 22.01
C GLU A 392 -13.44 -3.58 21.24
N GLU A 393 -13.17 -2.45 21.90
CA GLU A 393 -12.59 -1.26 21.29
C GLU A 393 -11.05 -1.33 21.33
N PRO A 394 -10.35 -1.26 20.19
CA PRO A 394 -8.91 -1.19 20.20
C PRO A 394 -8.42 0.12 20.82
N THR A 395 -7.26 0.09 21.47
CA THR A 395 -6.51 1.32 21.72
C THR A 395 -5.81 1.73 20.43
N VAL A 396 -5.84 3.02 20.09
CA VAL A 396 -5.15 3.56 18.90
C VAL A 396 -4.02 4.48 19.35
N MET A 397 -2.78 4.09 19.03
CA MET A 397 -1.60 4.97 19.07
C MET A 397 -1.42 5.57 17.68
N HIS A 398 -1.64 6.87 17.54
CA HIS A 398 -1.56 7.61 16.28
C HIS A 398 -0.30 8.48 16.25
N MET A 399 0.53 8.30 15.23
CA MET A 399 1.84 8.94 15.10
C MET A 399 1.91 9.70 13.76
N PRO A 400 1.70 11.02 13.75
CA PRO A 400 1.85 11.82 12.55
C PRO A 400 3.33 11.99 12.19
N LEU A 401 3.65 11.91 10.90
CA LEU A 401 5.00 12.03 10.38
C LEU A 401 5.59 13.42 10.64
N PHE A 402 4.84 14.45 10.28
CA PHE A 402 5.21 15.84 10.51
C PHE A 402 4.72 16.24 11.90
N ASN A 403 5.64 16.39 12.84
CA ASN A 403 5.35 16.67 14.25
C ASN A 403 6.47 17.50 14.90
N LEU A 404 6.23 17.96 16.13
CA LEU A 404 7.16 18.80 16.88
C LEU A 404 8.54 18.17 17.13
N GLN A 405 8.65 16.84 17.15
CA GLN A 405 9.93 16.14 17.33
C GLN A 405 10.67 15.93 16.01
N ASN A 406 9.95 15.56 14.94
CA ASN A 406 10.55 15.29 13.64
C ASN A 406 10.89 16.57 12.86
N CYS A 407 10.18 17.67 13.12
CA CYS A 407 10.32 18.94 12.42
C CYS A 407 10.93 20.05 13.28
N GLN A 408 11.80 19.69 14.25
CA GLN A 408 12.47 20.67 15.12
C GLN A 408 13.18 21.76 14.29
N GLY A 409 12.83 23.03 14.55
CA GLY A 409 13.42 24.20 13.90
C GLY A 409 12.83 24.58 12.54
N VAL A 410 11.72 23.97 12.11
CA VAL A 410 11.03 24.27 10.84
C VAL A 410 9.75 25.10 11.03
N TRP A 411 9.31 25.28 12.28
CA TRP A 411 8.09 26.01 12.66
C TRP A 411 8.33 27.49 12.97
#